data_AF-A0A2L2Z315-F1
#
_entry.id   AF-A0A2L2Z315-F1
#
_cell.length_a   1.000
_cell.length_b   1.000
_cell.length_c   1.000
_cell.angle_alpha   90.00
_cell.angle_beta   90.00
_cell.angle_gamma   90.00
#
_symmetry.space_group_name_H-M   'P 1'
#
loop_
_entity.id
_entity.type
_entity.pdbx_description
1 polymer ?
#
loop_
_entity_poly.entity_id
_entity_poly.type
_entity_poly.pdbx_seq_one_letter_code
_entity_poly.pdbx_strand_id
1 'polypeptide(L)'
;EIEKLIKDHSETLIHELALRDELEFEKELKNNFISLVLSIQNKRRQYSLDKKKIIKNGSIIGTEPKYLSTVIPYDPQHGTPDNLTLEILIKILQAINEDSPTVP
;
A
#
# COMPACT_ATOMS: atom_id res chain seq x y z
N GLU A 1 -14.29 -19.06 44.02
CA GLU A 1 -15.15 -18.24 43.14
C GLU A 1 -14.38 -17.08 42.52
N ILE A 2 -13.72 -16.23 43.32
CA ILE A 2 -12.94 -15.07 42.84
C ILE A 2 -11.83 -15.47 41.85
N GLU A 3 -11.05 -16.51 42.14
CA GLU A 3 -9.98 -16.96 41.24
C GLU A 3 -10.50 -17.45 39.88
N LYS A 4 -11.65 -18.12 39.87
CA LYS A 4 -12.32 -18.56 38.65
C LYS A 4 -12.77 -17.34 37.83
N LEU A 5 -13.38 -16.35 38.50
CA LEU A 5 -13.78 -15.10 37.86
C LEU A 5 -12.59 -14.36 37.26
N ILE A 6 -11.48 -14.24 37.99
CA ILE A 6 -10.24 -13.61 37.51
C ILE A 6 -9.70 -14.35 36.28
N LYS A 7 -9.71 -15.68 36.30
CA LYS A 7 -9.26 -16.50 35.19
C LYS A 7 -10.14 -16.27 33.95
N ASP A 8 -11.46 -16.34 34.09
CA ASP A 8 -12.40 -16.17 32.98
C ASP A 8 -12.27 -14.77 32.34
N HIS A 9 -12.09 -13.71 33.15
CA HIS A 9 -11.86 -12.34 32.66
C HIS A 9 -10.50 -12.20 31.98
N SER A 10 -9.47 -12.87 32.50
CA SER A 10 -8.13 -12.83 31.92
C SER A 10 -8.10 -13.54 30.57
N GLU A 11 -8.76 -14.69 30.43
CA GLU A 11 -8.92 -15.41 29.16
C GLU A 11 -9.66 -14.54 28.13
N THR A 12 -10.76 -13.90 28.54
CA THR A 12 -11.50 -12.97 27.68
C THR A 12 -10.62 -11.81 27.22
N LEU A 13 -9.89 -11.18 28.15
CA LEU A 13 -9.00 -10.06 27.82
C LEU A 13 -7.90 -10.47 26.83
N ILE A 14 -7.27 -11.63 27.02
CA ILE A 14 -6.24 -12.14 26.10
C ILE A 14 -6.83 -12.33 24.69
N HIS A 15 -8.03 -12.90 24.60
CA HIS A 15 -8.69 -13.11 23.31
C HIS A 15 -9.00 -11.78 22.59
N GLU A 16 -9.57 -10.83 23.32
CA GLU A 16 -9.88 -9.49 22.78
C GLU A 16 -8.62 -8.74 22.34
N LEU A 17 -7.52 -8.86 23.09
CA LEU A 17 -6.24 -8.26 22.70
C LEU A 17 -5.69 -8.88 21.42
N ALA A 18 -5.73 -10.21 21.29
CA ALA A 18 -5.29 -10.89 20.07
C ALA A 18 -6.14 -10.48 18.85
N LEU A 19 -7.48 -10.42 19.01
CA LEU A 19 -8.38 -9.98 17.96
C LEU A 19 -8.12 -8.52 17.56
N ARG A 20 -7.89 -7.64 18.53
CA ARG A 20 -7.55 -6.24 18.28
C ARG A 20 -6.26 -6.13 17.46
N ASP A 21 -5.23 -6.87 17.83
CA ASP A 21 -3.93 -6.81 17.15
C ASP A 21 -4.04 -7.32 15.69
N GLU A 22 -4.85 -8.36 15.44
CA GLU A 22 -5.12 -8.85 14.08
C GLU A 22 -5.88 -7.80 13.24
N LEU A 23 -6.90 -7.16 13.81
CA LEU A 23 -7.62 -6.06 13.15
C LEU A 23 -6.74 -4.83 12.89
N GLU A 24 -5.83 -4.52 13.82
CA GLU A 24 -4.88 -3.42 13.68
C GLU A 24 -3.88 -3.68 12.54
N PHE A 25 -3.37 -4.92 12.45
CA PHE A 25 -2.53 -5.35 11.34
C PHE A 25 -3.23 -5.17 9.98
N GLU A 26 -4.48 -5.64 9.84
CA GLU A 26 -5.21 -5.46 8.58
C GLU A 26 -5.43 -3.99 8.22
N LYS A 27 -5.75 -3.17 9.23
CA LYS A 27 -5.98 -1.74 9.06
C LYS A 27 -4.69 -1.04 8.61
N GLU A 28 -3.55 -1.37 9.20
CA GLU A 28 -2.26 -0.83 8.82
C GLU A 28 -1.89 -1.23 7.39
N LEU A 29 -2.12 -2.49 7.01
CA LEU A 29 -1.90 -3.00 5.66
C LEU A 29 -2.72 -2.21 4.62
N LYS A 30 -4.03 -2.04 4.87
CA LYS A 30 -4.95 -1.27 4.02
C LYS A 30 -4.53 0.20 3.92
N ASN A 31 -4.16 0.83 5.04
CA ASN A 31 -3.72 2.22 5.06
C ASN A 31 -2.39 2.43 4.32
N ASN A 32 -1.44 1.52 4.47
CA ASN A 32 -0.17 1.56 3.75
C ASN A 32 -0.39 1.45 2.24
N PHE A 33 -1.21 0.49 1.81
CA PHE A 33 -1.58 0.35 0.40
C PHE A 33 -2.22 1.62 -0.17
N ILE A 34 -3.25 2.16 0.50
CA ILE A 34 -3.92 3.40 0.05
C ILE A 34 -2.92 4.56 -0.05
N SER A 35 -2.06 4.72 0.95
CA SER A 35 -1.06 5.80 0.99
C SER A 35 -0.05 5.70 -0.16
N LEU A 36 0.40 4.49 -0.49
CA LEU A 36 1.29 4.24 -1.63
C LEU A 36 0.62 4.49 -2.98
N VAL A 37 -0.63 4.04 -3.16
CA VAL A 37 -1.38 4.31 -4.39
C VAL A 37 -1.53 5.81 -4.60
N LEU A 38 -1.94 6.55 -3.56
CA LEU A 38 -2.10 8.00 -3.62
C LEU A 38 -0.77 8.71 -3.91
N SER A 39 0.33 8.29 -3.29
CA SER A 39 1.64 8.90 -3.52
C SER A 39 2.12 8.71 -4.97
N ILE A 40 1.97 7.50 -5.52
CA ILE A 40 2.32 7.17 -6.91
C ILE A 40 1.44 7.95 -7.90
N GLN A 41 0.13 8.03 -7.65
CA GLN A 41 -0.78 8.82 -8.48
C GLN A 41 -0.41 10.32 -8.48
N ASN A 42 -0.07 10.87 -7.32
CA ASN A 42 0.40 12.25 -7.19
C ASN A 42 1.74 12.46 -7.91
N LYS A 43 2.67 11.52 -7.80
CA LYS A 43 3.95 11.53 -8.52
C LYS A 43 3.73 11.51 -10.03
N ARG A 44 2.89 10.60 -10.55
CA ARG A 44 2.49 10.55 -11.97
C ARG A 44 1.89 11.86 -12.46
N ARG A 45 1.00 12.47 -11.67
CA ARG A 45 0.37 13.76 -12.00
C ARG A 45 1.42 14.87 -12.12
N GLN A 46 2.35 14.96 -11.17
CA GLN A 46 3.43 15.95 -11.18
C GLN A 46 4.35 15.77 -12.39
N TYR A 47 4.81 14.54 -12.66
CA TYR A 47 5.64 14.25 -13.84
C TYR A 47 4.97 14.66 -15.17
N SER A 48 3.66 14.44 -15.31
CA SER A 48 2.92 14.87 -16.51
C SER A 48 2.91 16.39 -16.68
N LEU A 49 2.77 17.13 -15.57
CA LEU A 49 2.77 18.60 -15.58
C LEU A 49 4.17 19.16 -15.88
N ASP A 50 5.21 18.57 -15.29
CA ASP A 50 6.59 19.00 -15.50
C ASP A 50 7.07 18.66 -16.91
N LYS A 51 6.72 17.49 -17.46
CA LYS A 51 7.00 17.13 -18.87
C LYS A 51 6.35 18.14 -19.84
N LYS A 52 5.12 18.60 -19.58
CA LYS A 52 4.47 19.66 -20.37
C LYS A 52 5.19 21.01 -20.31
N LYS A 53 5.79 21.37 -19.17
CA LYS A 53 6.60 22.59 -19.02
C LYS A 53 7.96 22.46 -19.69
N ILE A 54 8.59 21.29 -19.59
CA ILE A 54 9.89 20.98 -20.18
C ILE A 54 9.83 21.02 -21.72
N ILE A 55 8.80 20.43 -22.33
CA ILE A 55 8.60 20.46 -23.79
C ILE A 55 8.48 21.90 -24.32
N LYS A 56 7.93 22.83 -23.54
CA LYS A 56 7.84 24.25 -23.91
C LYS A 56 9.20 24.98 -23.83
N ASN A 57 10.14 24.50 -23.02
CA ASN A 57 11.40 25.19 -22.71
C ASN A 57 12.65 24.50 -23.27
N GLY A 58 12.51 23.44 -24.08
CA GLY A 58 13.59 22.86 -24.89
C GLY A 58 14.73 22.14 -24.14
N SER A 59 14.62 21.92 -22.82
CA SER A 59 15.69 21.32 -22.02
C SER A 59 15.42 19.84 -21.71
N ILE A 60 16.15 18.93 -22.34
CA ILE A 60 15.90 17.47 -22.27
C ILE A 60 16.83 16.81 -21.24
N ILE A 61 16.69 17.08 -19.94
CA ILE A 61 17.52 16.36 -18.95
C ILE A 61 16.72 16.10 -17.68
N GLY A 62 16.16 14.90 -17.60
CA GLY A 62 15.62 14.31 -16.38
C GLY A 62 15.36 12.84 -16.65
N THR A 63 15.97 11.95 -15.85
CA THR A 63 15.74 10.50 -15.88
C THR A 63 14.24 10.23 -15.85
N GLU A 64 13.70 9.75 -16.98
CA GLU A 64 12.29 9.40 -17.07
C GLU A 64 12.05 8.19 -16.15
N PRO A 65 11.14 8.27 -15.17
CA PRO A 65 10.90 7.16 -14.26
C PRO A 65 10.33 5.99 -15.06
N LYS A 66 11.09 4.90 -15.12
CA LYS A 66 10.86 3.77 -16.02
C LYS A 66 9.66 2.95 -15.61
N TYR A 67 9.41 2.83 -14.30
CA TYR A 67 8.38 1.94 -13.76
C TYR A 67 7.13 2.67 -13.29
N LEU A 68 7.15 4.00 -13.24
CA LEU A 68 6.01 4.81 -12.78
C LEU A 68 4.76 4.69 -13.69
N SER A 69 4.94 4.24 -14.93
CA SER A 69 3.85 3.98 -15.89
C SER A 69 3.30 2.55 -15.82
N THR A 70 3.93 1.65 -15.06
CA THR A 70 3.49 0.26 -14.91
C THR A 70 2.08 0.19 -14.34
N VAL A 71 1.27 -0.70 -14.91
CA VAL A 71 -0.14 -0.89 -14.53
C VAL A 71 -0.30 -2.27 -13.92
N ILE A 72 -0.99 -2.35 -12.78
CA ILE A 72 -1.40 -3.61 -12.18
C ILE A 72 -2.83 -3.89 -12.63
N PRO A 73 -3.11 -5.01 -13.33
CA PRO A 73 -4.47 -5.38 -13.70
C PRO A 73 -5.34 -5.58 -12.45
N TYR A 74 -6.57 -5.06 -12.50
CA TYR A 74 -7.57 -5.25 -11.44
C TYR A 74 -8.85 -5.81 -12.05
N ASP A 75 -9.32 -6.93 -11.50
CA ASP A 75 -10.62 -7.52 -11.84
C ASP A 75 -11.64 -7.13 -10.77
N PRO A 76 -12.65 -6.30 -11.09
CA PRO A 76 -13.67 -5.90 -10.14
C PRO A 76 -14.58 -7.07 -9.70
N GLN A 77 -14.61 -8.19 -10.43
CA GLN A 77 -15.40 -9.37 -10.06
C GLN A 77 -14.73 -10.21 -8.97
N HIS A 78 -13.41 -10.09 -8.82
CA HIS A 78 -12.63 -10.82 -7.80
C HIS A 78 -12.78 -10.24 -6.38
N GLY A 79 -13.54 -9.16 -6.21
CA GLY A 79 -13.78 -8.55 -4.91
C GLY A 79 -12.57 -7.80 -4.36
N THR A 80 -12.52 -7.62 -3.04
CA THR A 80 -11.38 -7.00 -2.36
C THR A 80 -10.22 -7.99 -2.26
N PRO A 81 -8.98 -7.58 -2.56
CA PRO A 81 -7.81 -8.45 -2.40
C PRO A 81 -7.70 -8.92 -0.94
N ASP A 82 -7.31 -10.18 -0.75
CA ASP A 82 -6.97 -10.71 0.56
C ASP A 82 -5.66 -10.11 1.09
N ASN A 83 -5.36 -10.31 2.37
CA ASN A 83 -4.19 -9.71 3.01
C ASN A 83 -2.88 -10.13 2.32
N LEU A 84 -2.79 -11.39 1.88
CA LEU A 84 -1.61 -11.89 1.15
C LEU A 84 -1.42 -11.17 -0.19
N THR A 85 -2.48 -11.03 -0.99
CA THR A 85 -2.41 -10.27 -2.25
C THR A 85 -2.08 -8.81 -1.97
N LEU A 86 -2.66 -8.23 -0.93
CA LEU A 86 -2.41 -6.83 -0.56
C LEU A 86 -0.95 -6.58 -0.17
N GLU A 87 -0.30 -7.50 0.55
CA GLU A 87 1.14 -7.45 0.85
C GLU A 87 2.01 -7.48 -0.42
N ILE A 88 1.67 -8.35 -1.38
CA ILE A 88 2.37 -8.42 -2.66
C ILE A 88 2.21 -7.11 -3.42
N LEU A 89 0.99 -6.57 -3.48
CA LEU A 89 0.71 -5.30 -4.13
C LEU A 89 1.49 -4.15 -3.48
N ILE A 90 1.57 -4.10 -2.14
CA ILE A 90 2.38 -3.10 -1.42
C ILE A 90 3.84 -3.17 -1.86
N LYS A 91 4.43 -4.37 -1.93
CA LYS A 91 5.83 -4.54 -2.37
C LYS A 91 6.05 -4.06 -3.80
N ILE A 92 5.11 -4.34 -4.71
CA ILE A 92 5.17 -3.85 -6.10
C ILE A 92 5.08 -2.32 -6.13
N LEU A 93 4.13 -1.73 -5.39
CA LEU A 93 3.96 -0.27 -5.33
C LEU A 93 5.19 0.43 -4.74
N GLN A 94 5.81 -0.14 -3.70
CA GLN A 94 7.08 0.36 -3.16
C GLN A 94 8.18 0.35 -4.23
N ALA A 95 8.36 -0.78 -4.93
CA ALA A 95 9.33 -0.88 -6.02
C ALA A 95 9.07 0.13 -7.15
N ILE A 96 7.80 0.36 -7.52
CA ILE A 96 7.42 1.38 -8.50
C ILE A 96 7.75 2.79 -7.99
N ASN A 97 7.45 3.08 -6.72
CA ASN A 97 7.70 4.39 -6.14
C ASN A 97 9.20 4.72 -6.08
N GLU A 98 10.03 3.70 -5.84
CA GLU A 98 11.50 3.79 -5.79
C GLU A 98 12.17 3.68 -7.18
N ASP A 99 11.41 3.46 -8.26
CA ASP A 99 11.92 3.17 -9.61
C ASP A 99 12.90 1.98 -9.64
N SER A 100 12.65 0.99 -8.78
CA SER A 100 13.49 -0.19 -8.61
C SER A 100 13.35 -1.19 -9.78
N PRO A 101 14.42 -1.87 -10.21
CA PRO A 101 14.33 -2.96 -11.19
C PRO A 101 13.63 -4.22 -10.65
N THR A 102 13.26 -4.26 -9.36
CA THR A 102 12.50 -5.36 -8.76
C THR A 102 11.01 -5.33 -9.08
N VAL A 103 10.56 -4.35 -9.88
CA VAL A 103 9.20 -4.31 -10.42
C VAL A 103 9.03 -5.49 -11.40
N PRO A 104 8.05 -6.38 -11.20
CA PRO A 104 7.79 -7.54 -12.07
C PRO A 104 7.37 -7.18 -13.50
#